data_AF-A0A7W7F6R1-F1
#
_entry.id   AF-A0A7W7F6R1-F1
#
_cell.length_a   1.000
_cell.length_b   1.000
_cell.length_c   1.000
_cell.angle_alpha   90.00
_cell.angle_beta   90.00
_cell.angle_gamma   90.00
#
_symmetry.space_group_name_H-M   'P 1'
#
loop_
_entity.id
_entity.type
_entity.pdbx_description
1 polymer ?
#
loop_
_entity_poly.entity_id
_entity_poly.type
_entity_poly.pdbx_seq_one_letter_code
_entity_poly.pdbx_strand_id
1 'polypeptide(L)'
;MVLEINKVASQVRDKVAKRLPEREFLHYKRDVGMQVYRLTTRVQVMGLAGLAALFTYTAVATSAMIGSSSVEATAESEVTTMRAELAALRQGVAKTTARVEQRQQFLAQLVSGKADPAQLGALMPALAPAAAVAGSAVLKPLAELDRAQLALADHARTAADARFETSSALIRRLGLQPARFLKQSTFGMGGPEETADSPLTGAEPQFKALFASWQKLDLLEKGMSAIPSLKPVKSYTYTSGYGVRYDPFSGDTAMHKGVDLAGPVGEPIHAAADGVVVDSRYHPGGYGKYVEIDHGAGIVTRYGHMSRLDVKKGDRVARGEQIGGMGSTGRSTGSHLHYEVLIDGRQVNPMPFLEAGDRVLAAQQSAGAIAVGGPAEPAGH
;
A
#
# COMPACT_ATOMS: atom_id res chain seq x y z
N MET A 1 39.97 -14.19 86.43
CA MET A 1 39.02 -14.70 85.42
C MET A 1 38.58 -16.15 85.68
N VAL A 2 39.50 -17.12 85.84
CA VAL A 2 39.15 -18.55 86.09
C VAL A 2 38.33 -18.79 87.37
N LEU A 3 38.64 -18.07 88.46
CA LEU A 3 37.93 -18.18 89.74
C LEU A 3 36.47 -17.68 89.68
N GLU A 4 36.20 -16.63 88.90
CA GLU A 4 34.84 -16.11 88.72
C GLU A 4 33.98 -17.07 87.88
N ILE A 5 34.56 -17.66 86.84
CA ILE A 5 33.86 -18.64 85.99
C ILE A 5 33.43 -19.86 86.80
N ASN A 6 34.28 -20.36 87.70
CA ASN A 6 33.95 -21.51 88.56
C ASN A 6 32.84 -21.20 89.58
N LYS A 7 32.79 -19.97 90.11
CA LYS A 7 31.76 -19.53 91.05
C LYS A 7 30.39 -19.37 90.38
N VAL A 8 30.37 -18.86 89.16
CA VAL A 8 29.13 -18.77 88.37
C VAL A 8 28.66 -20.16 87.96
N ALA A 9 29.57 -21.05 87.56
CA ALA A 9 29.24 -22.42 87.18
C ALA A 9 28.62 -23.24 88.33
N SER A 10 29.10 -23.06 89.57
CA SER A 10 28.52 -23.73 90.74
C SER A 10 27.11 -23.20 91.07
N GLN A 11 26.92 -21.89 91.06
CA GLN A 11 25.62 -21.27 91.30
C GLN A 11 24.56 -21.70 90.26
N VAL A 12 24.97 -21.88 89.00
CA VAL A 12 24.09 -22.40 87.95
C VAL A 12 23.75 -23.87 88.20
N ARG A 13 24.74 -24.70 88.56
CA ARG A 13 24.54 -26.12 88.87
C ARG A 13 23.53 -26.33 90.00
N ASP A 14 23.63 -25.54 91.07
CA ASP A 14 22.74 -25.64 92.23
C ASP A 14 21.31 -25.21 91.89
N LYS A 15 21.15 -24.15 91.09
CA LYS A 15 19.83 -23.71 90.58
C LYS A 15 19.19 -24.76 89.67
N VAL A 16 19.98 -25.45 88.84
CA VAL A 16 19.49 -26.52 87.95
C VAL A 16 19.06 -27.73 88.77
N ALA A 17 19.86 -28.18 89.74
CA ALA A 17 19.51 -29.29 90.63
C ALA A 17 18.23 -29.02 91.44
N LYS A 18 18.00 -27.76 91.83
CA LYS A 18 16.77 -27.35 92.53
C LYS A 18 15.52 -27.40 91.65
N ARG A 19 15.64 -27.16 90.33
CA ARG A 19 14.51 -27.19 89.38
C ARG A 19 14.28 -28.57 88.76
N LEU A 20 15.31 -29.39 88.68
CA LEU A 20 15.29 -30.75 88.11
C LEU A 20 15.78 -31.76 89.16
N PRO A 21 14.98 -32.00 90.22
CA PRO A 21 15.36 -32.91 91.29
C PRO A 21 15.43 -34.35 90.79
N GLU A 22 16.30 -35.16 91.40
CA GLU A 22 16.35 -36.58 91.12
C GLU A 22 15.00 -37.24 91.46
N ARG A 23 14.55 -38.14 90.60
CA ARG A 23 13.33 -38.90 90.82
C ARG A 23 13.61 -40.38 90.66
N GLU A 24 13.15 -41.18 91.60
CA GLU A 24 13.21 -42.63 91.52
C GLU A 24 11.83 -43.17 91.18
N PHE A 25 11.78 -43.99 90.14
CA PHE A 25 10.55 -44.64 89.69
C PHE A 25 10.69 -46.14 89.91
N LEU A 26 9.73 -46.70 90.62
CA LEU A 26 9.61 -48.13 90.83
C LEU A 26 8.73 -48.70 89.73
N HIS A 27 9.28 -49.56 88.89
CA HIS A 27 8.52 -50.23 87.85
C HIS A 27 8.55 -51.74 88.09
N TYR A 28 7.37 -52.34 88.18
CA TYR A 28 7.21 -53.76 88.43
C TYR A 28 6.98 -54.49 87.11
N LYS A 29 7.93 -55.35 86.71
CA LYS A 29 7.76 -56.29 85.59
C LYS A 29 7.52 -57.68 86.13
N ARG A 30 6.44 -58.33 85.64
CA ARG A 30 5.96 -59.65 86.08
C ARG A 30 7.04 -60.74 86.06
N ASP A 31 8.02 -60.64 85.17
CA ASP A 31 9.00 -61.71 84.92
C ASP A 31 10.38 -61.43 85.53
N VAL A 32 10.64 -60.23 86.05
CA VAL A 32 11.99 -59.78 86.48
C VAL A 32 12.01 -59.14 87.88
N GLY A 33 10.86 -58.90 88.50
CA GLY A 33 10.75 -58.27 89.82
C GLY A 33 10.76 -56.74 89.78
N MET A 34 10.91 -56.11 90.96
CA MET A 34 10.84 -54.64 91.11
C MET A 34 12.15 -53.99 90.62
N GLN A 35 12.08 -53.15 89.59
CA GLN A 35 13.24 -52.40 89.08
C GLN A 35 13.13 -50.92 89.46
N VAL A 36 14.22 -50.37 90.01
CA VAL A 36 14.33 -48.97 90.39
C VAL A 36 15.03 -48.20 89.27
N TYR A 37 14.31 -47.28 88.64
CA TYR A 37 14.86 -46.38 87.63
C TYR A 37 15.14 -45.02 88.26
N ARG A 38 16.42 -44.63 88.31
CA ARG A 38 16.84 -43.34 88.86
C ARG A 38 17.02 -42.31 87.76
N LEU A 39 16.13 -41.34 87.71
CA LEU A 39 16.18 -40.21 86.79
C LEU A 39 17.01 -39.10 87.42
N THR A 40 18.32 -39.19 87.25
CA THR A 40 19.27 -38.20 87.78
C THR A 40 19.11 -36.85 87.07
N THR A 41 19.46 -35.75 87.75
CA THR A 41 19.45 -34.40 87.16
C THR A 41 20.24 -34.35 85.84
N ARG A 42 21.35 -35.11 85.74
CA ARG A 42 22.14 -35.22 84.49
C ARG A 42 21.33 -35.80 83.33
N VAL A 43 20.59 -36.88 83.57
CA VAL A 43 19.75 -37.53 82.55
C VAL A 43 18.58 -36.63 82.14
N GLN A 44 17.97 -35.90 83.08
CA GLN A 44 16.91 -34.93 82.77
C GLN A 44 17.43 -33.76 81.92
N VAL A 45 18.61 -33.23 82.26
CA VAL A 45 19.27 -32.17 81.48
C VAL A 45 19.67 -32.65 80.09
N MET A 46 20.20 -33.87 79.95
CA MET A 46 20.51 -34.47 78.65
C MET A 46 19.25 -34.70 77.80
N GLY A 47 18.14 -35.15 78.41
CA GLY A 47 16.86 -35.33 77.71
C GLY A 47 16.27 -34.00 77.22
N LEU A 48 16.30 -32.96 78.06
CA LEU A 48 15.86 -31.61 77.68
C LEU A 48 16.77 -30.99 76.61
N ALA A 49 18.09 -31.20 76.71
CA ALA A 49 19.04 -30.76 75.68
C ALA A 49 18.81 -31.49 74.35
N GLY A 50 18.53 -32.79 74.38
CA GLY A 50 18.17 -33.57 73.19
C GLY A 50 16.85 -33.12 72.55
N LEU A 51 15.82 -32.84 73.36
CA LEU A 51 14.56 -32.28 72.86
C LEU A 51 14.75 -30.89 72.26
N ALA A 52 15.53 -30.02 72.91
CA ALA A 52 15.85 -28.70 72.39
C ALA A 52 16.63 -28.79 71.06
N ALA A 53 17.59 -29.71 70.96
CA ALA A 53 18.36 -29.98 69.74
C ALA A 53 17.46 -30.52 68.61
N LEU A 54 16.52 -31.42 68.92
CA LEU A 54 15.57 -31.94 67.95
C LEU A 54 14.62 -30.83 67.46
N PHE A 55 14.08 -30.02 68.38
CA PHE A 55 13.23 -28.88 68.02
C PHE A 55 13.96 -27.86 67.14
N THR A 56 15.19 -27.49 67.50
CA THR A 56 16.02 -26.58 66.69
C THR A 56 16.34 -27.18 65.32
N TYR A 57 16.69 -28.46 65.25
CA TYR A 57 16.91 -29.14 63.98
C TYR A 57 15.66 -29.13 63.10
N THR A 58 14.49 -29.48 63.65
CA THR A 58 13.22 -29.45 62.91
C THR A 58 12.85 -28.04 62.45
N ALA A 59 13.07 -27.02 63.28
CA ALA A 59 12.80 -25.64 62.92
C ALA A 59 13.69 -25.17 61.76
N VAL A 60 15.00 -25.44 61.83
CA VAL A 60 15.95 -25.11 60.76
C VAL A 60 15.62 -25.86 59.46
N ALA A 61 15.33 -27.16 59.54
CA ALA A 61 14.95 -27.97 58.38
C ALA A 61 13.66 -27.47 57.72
N THR A 62 12.65 -27.11 58.52
CA THR A 62 11.38 -26.57 58.01
C THR A 62 11.57 -25.20 57.37
N SER A 63 12.35 -24.30 57.99
CA SER A 63 12.68 -23.00 57.40
C SER A 63 13.48 -23.11 56.10
N ALA A 64 14.41 -24.08 56.00
CA ALA A 64 15.15 -24.34 54.76
C ALA A 64 14.24 -24.82 53.63
N MET A 65 13.29 -25.72 53.92
CA MET A 65 12.31 -26.24 52.94
C MET A 65 11.31 -25.17 52.48
N ILE A 66 10.82 -24.33 53.40
CA ILE A 66 9.95 -23.19 53.04
C ILE A 66 10.74 -22.21 52.15
N GLY A 67 11.99 -21.91 52.50
CA GLY A 67 12.89 -21.08 51.69
C GLY A 67 13.07 -21.61 50.27
N SER A 68 13.43 -22.90 50.10
CA SER A 68 13.61 -23.50 48.77
C SER A 68 12.32 -23.51 47.94
N SER A 69 11.18 -23.86 48.54
CA SER A 69 9.88 -23.84 47.85
C SER A 69 9.46 -22.44 47.39
N SER A 70 9.81 -21.40 48.15
CA SER A 70 9.53 -20.02 47.77
C SER A 70 10.39 -19.55 46.60
N VAL A 71 11.66 -19.98 46.55
CA VAL A 71 12.58 -19.68 45.43
C VAL A 71 12.13 -20.40 44.16
N GLU A 72 11.75 -21.68 44.27
CA GLU A 72 11.19 -22.46 43.15
C GLU A 72 9.91 -21.81 42.62
N ALA A 73 8.97 -21.42 43.50
CA ALA A 73 7.74 -20.74 43.08
C ALA A 73 8.00 -19.39 42.40
N THR A 74 8.97 -18.60 42.88
CA THR A 74 9.36 -17.35 42.20
C THR A 74 10.02 -17.60 40.85
N ALA A 75 10.90 -18.60 40.75
CA ALA A 75 11.56 -18.96 39.49
C ALA A 75 10.55 -19.48 38.46
N GLU A 76 9.58 -20.30 38.88
CA GLU A 76 8.49 -20.74 38.01
C GLU A 76 7.64 -19.58 37.51
N SER A 77 7.28 -18.65 38.41
CA SER A 77 6.56 -17.43 38.04
C SER A 77 7.34 -16.61 37.01
N GLU A 78 8.63 -16.34 37.23
CA GLU A 78 9.47 -15.61 36.28
C GLU A 78 9.62 -16.32 34.92
N VAL A 79 9.75 -17.65 34.91
CA VAL A 79 9.80 -18.41 33.65
C VAL A 79 8.46 -18.33 32.90
N THR A 80 7.33 -18.34 33.59
CA THR A 80 6.02 -18.20 32.94
C THR A 80 5.82 -16.82 32.33
N THR A 81 6.23 -15.75 33.03
CA THR A 81 6.15 -14.38 32.49
C THR A 81 7.07 -14.19 31.30
N MET A 82 8.34 -14.65 31.39
CA MET A 82 9.28 -14.60 30.26
C MET A 82 8.77 -15.39 29.05
N ARG A 83 8.15 -16.56 29.25
CA ARG A 83 7.54 -17.34 28.15
C ARG A 83 6.37 -16.60 27.51
N ALA A 84 5.53 -15.93 28.31
CA ALA A 84 4.42 -15.13 27.81
C ALA A 84 4.90 -13.91 27.01
N GLU A 85 5.91 -13.20 27.51
CA GLU A 85 6.54 -12.07 26.81
C GLU A 85 7.19 -12.50 25.49
N LEU A 86 7.90 -13.63 25.48
CA LEU A 86 8.52 -14.16 24.26
C LEU A 86 7.45 -14.58 23.23
N ALA A 87 6.35 -15.18 23.67
CA ALA A 87 5.23 -15.54 22.79
C ALA A 87 4.57 -14.29 22.19
N ALA A 88 4.34 -13.25 23.00
CA ALA A 88 3.82 -11.97 22.55
C ALA A 88 4.78 -11.28 21.56
N LEU A 89 6.10 -11.29 21.84
CA LEU A 89 7.12 -10.75 20.94
C LEU A 89 7.14 -11.48 19.61
N ARG A 90 7.13 -12.83 19.61
CA ARG A 90 7.09 -13.65 18.39
C ARG A 90 5.85 -13.37 17.54
N GLN A 91 4.67 -13.28 18.17
CA GLN A 91 3.45 -12.90 17.46
C GLN A 91 3.53 -11.47 16.91
N GLY A 92 4.08 -10.53 17.67
CA GLY A 92 4.28 -9.14 17.25
C GLY A 92 5.20 -9.02 16.04
N VAL A 93 6.33 -9.72 16.05
CA VAL A 93 7.26 -9.81 14.91
C VAL A 93 6.55 -10.39 13.69
N ALA A 94 5.92 -11.56 13.83
CA ALA A 94 5.24 -12.24 12.72
C ALA A 94 4.17 -11.37 12.04
N LYS A 95 3.35 -10.68 12.84
CA LYS A 95 2.33 -9.74 12.32
C LYS A 95 2.96 -8.53 11.62
N THR A 96 4.04 -7.98 12.18
CA THR A 96 4.73 -6.82 11.60
C THR A 96 5.41 -7.20 10.28
N THR A 97 6.09 -8.35 10.23
CA THR A 97 6.73 -8.85 9.02
C THR A 97 5.72 -9.13 7.92
N ALA A 98 4.60 -9.80 8.24
CA ALA A 98 3.54 -10.05 7.26
C ALA A 98 2.97 -8.75 6.67
N ARG A 99 2.77 -7.72 7.50
CA ARG A 99 2.34 -6.40 7.04
C ARG A 99 3.37 -5.72 6.14
N VAL A 100 4.64 -5.73 6.54
CA VAL A 100 5.74 -5.16 5.76
C VAL A 100 5.84 -5.85 4.40
N GLU A 101 5.70 -7.17 4.37
CA GLU A 101 5.71 -7.96 3.14
C GLU A 101 4.52 -7.62 2.23
N GLN A 102 3.30 -7.53 2.78
CA GLN A 102 2.11 -7.15 2.02
C GLN A 102 2.25 -5.75 1.39
N ARG A 103 2.73 -4.77 2.16
CA ARG A 103 3.03 -3.43 1.65
C ARG A 103 4.10 -3.45 0.56
N GLN A 104 5.15 -4.24 0.74
CA GLN A 104 6.21 -4.37 -0.25
C GLN A 104 5.69 -4.95 -1.57
N GLN A 105 4.82 -5.96 -1.51
CA GLN A 105 4.19 -6.55 -2.69
C GLN A 105 3.29 -5.54 -3.40
N PHE A 106 2.48 -4.79 -2.65
CA PHE A 106 1.65 -3.70 -3.21
C PHE A 106 2.50 -2.66 -3.94
N LEU A 107 3.54 -2.12 -3.27
CA LEU A 107 4.41 -1.10 -3.84
C LEU A 107 5.18 -1.61 -5.06
N ALA A 108 5.66 -2.85 -5.02
CA ALA A 108 6.35 -3.47 -6.16
C ALA A 108 5.43 -3.61 -7.37
N GLN A 109 4.17 -4.03 -7.17
CA GLN A 109 3.19 -4.13 -8.25
C GLN A 109 2.82 -2.76 -8.81
N LEU A 110 2.65 -1.77 -7.95
CA LEU A 110 2.38 -0.38 -8.34
C LEU A 110 3.49 0.19 -9.22
N VAL A 111 4.76 0.04 -8.78
CA VAL A 111 5.93 0.54 -9.50
C VAL A 111 6.18 -0.23 -10.79
N SER A 112 5.77 -1.49 -10.89
CA SER A 112 5.92 -2.29 -12.11
C SER A 112 5.16 -1.71 -13.31
N GLY A 113 4.13 -0.87 -13.07
CA GLY A 113 3.27 -0.29 -14.10
C GLY A 113 2.40 -1.30 -14.85
N LYS A 114 2.41 -2.58 -14.45
CA LYS A 114 1.69 -3.68 -15.13
C LYS A 114 0.46 -4.18 -14.37
N ALA A 115 0.22 -3.68 -13.17
CA ALA A 115 -0.82 -4.20 -12.31
C ALA A 115 -2.20 -3.67 -12.71
N ASP A 116 -3.17 -4.58 -12.83
CA ASP A 116 -4.59 -4.26 -12.96
C ASP A 116 -5.12 -3.74 -11.60
N PRO A 117 -6.01 -2.72 -11.58
CA PRO A 117 -6.73 -2.30 -10.38
C PRO A 117 -7.27 -3.43 -9.49
N ALA A 118 -7.79 -4.52 -10.06
CA ALA A 118 -8.29 -5.66 -9.30
C ALA A 118 -7.17 -6.40 -8.54
N GLN A 119 -6.01 -6.57 -9.17
CA GLN A 119 -4.84 -7.21 -8.57
C GLN A 119 -4.23 -6.35 -7.46
N LEU A 120 -4.10 -5.05 -7.69
CA LEU A 120 -3.63 -4.10 -6.68
C LEU A 120 -4.60 -3.99 -5.50
N GLY A 121 -5.91 -4.01 -5.76
CA GLY A 121 -6.94 -4.06 -4.72
C GLY A 121 -6.85 -5.32 -3.86
N ALA A 122 -6.53 -6.48 -4.44
CA ALA A 122 -6.35 -7.72 -3.68
C ALA A 122 -5.08 -7.72 -2.79
N LEU A 123 -4.07 -6.93 -3.15
CA LEU A 123 -2.83 -6.77 -2.38
C LEU A 123 -2.91 -5.66 -1.32
N MET A 124 -4.08 -5.05 -1.14
CA MET A 124 -4.26 -3.91 -0.26
C MET A 124 -3.85 -4.26 1.18
N PRO A 125 -2.91 -3.52 1.78
CA PRO A 125 -2.51 -3.75 3.17
C PRO A 125 -3.68 -3.56 4.13
N ALA A 126 -3.94 -4.58 4.95
CA ALA A 126 -4.97 -4.52 5.98
C ALA A 126 -4.52 -3.63 7.15
N LEU A 127 -5.47 -2.91 7.74
CA LEU A 127 -5.25 -2.14 8.95
C LEU A 127 -4.97 -3.09 10.11
N ALA A 128 -3.70 -3.36 10.39
CA ALA A 128 -3.30 -4.10 11.57
C ALA A 128 -3.20 -3.14 12.78
N PRO A 129 -3.69 -3.53 13.97
CA PRO A 129 -3.43 -2.76 15.18
C PRO A 129 -1.92 -2.60 15.37
N ALA A 130 -1.47 -1.41 15.76
CA ALA A 130 -0.06 -1.16 16.07
C ALA A 130 0.41 -2.25 17.06
N ALA A 131 1.49 -2.96 16.72
CA ALA A 131 2.02 -4.00 17.59
C ALA A 131 2.30 -3.36 18.96
N ALA A 132 1.65 -3.87 20.01
CA ALA A 132 1.67 -3.33 21.37
C ALA A 132 3.05 -3.39 22.07
N VAL A 133 4.13 -3.68 21.32
CA VAL A 133 5.48 -3.85 21.82
C VAL A 133 6.37 -2.73 21.26
N ALA A 134 5.95 -1.48 21.46
CA ALA A 134 6.64 -0.28 20.97
C ALA A 134 7.95 0.07 21.73
N GLY A 135 8.54 -0.87 22.49
CA GLY A 135 9.64 -0.59 23.43
C GLY A 135 10.84 -1.52 23.40
N SER A 136 10.83 -2.63 22.64
CA SER A 136 12.01 -3.52 22.60
C SER A 136 13.02 -3.04 21.56
N ALA A 137 14.30 -2.97 21.92
CA ALA A 137 15.39 -2.59 21.01
C ALA A 137 15.46 -3.51 19.76
N VAL A 138 15.00 -4.75 19.90
CA VAL A 138 14.93 -5.77 18.83
C VAL A 138 13.94 -5.38 17.72
N LEU A 139 12.87 -4.64 18.05
CA LEU A 139 11.84 -4.23 17.09
C LEU A 139 12.10 -2.88 16.42
N LYS A 140 13.11 -2.14 16.88
CA LYS A 140 13.42 -0.79 16.35
C LYS A 140 13.65 -0.77 14.83
N PRO A 141 14.41 -1.70 14.22
CA PRO A 141 14.61 -1.71 12.76
C PRO A 141 13.31 -1.98 11.99
N LEU A 142 12.43 -2.84 12.52
CA LEU A 142 11.12 -3.12 11.92
C LEU A 142 10.20 -1.90 12.00
N ALA A 143 10.23 -1.15 13.11
CA ALA A 143 9.47 0.09 13.26
C ALA A 143 10.02 1.24 12.39
N GLU A 144 11.33 1.26 12.11
CA GLU A 144 11.93 2.17 11.14
C GLU A 144 11.52 1.81 9.71
N LEU A 145 11.53 0.52 9.35
CA LEU A 145 11.06 0.04 8.05
C LEU A 145 9.57 0.32 7.82
N ASP A 146 8.74 0.12 8.85
CA ASP A 146 7.31 0.43 8.82
C ASP A 146 7.07 1.91 8.48
N ARG A 147 7.77 2.82 9.18
CA ARG A 147 7.72 4.27 8.90
C ARG A 147 8.24 4.61 7.51
N ALA A 148 9.30 3.96 7.05
CA ALA A 148 9.86 4.17 5.72
C ALA A 148 8.87 3.77 4.60
N GLN A 149 8.17 2.64 4.75
CA GLN A 149 7.15 2.21 3.78
C GLN A 149 5.95 3.16 3.73
N LEU A 150 5.51 3.67 4.88
CA LEU A 150 4.45 4.68 4.96
C LEU A 150 4.87 6.00 4.28
N ALA A 151 6.09 6.48 4.56
CA ALA A 151 6.65 7.67 3.89
C ALA A 151 6.78 7.47 2.37
N LEU A 152 7.23 6.28 1.95
CA LEU A 152 7.31 5.92 0.53
C LEU A 152 5.93 5.91 -0.14
N ALA A 153 4.90 5.37 0.52
CA ALA A 153 3.54 5.38 0.00
C ALA A 153 3.01 6.82 -0.17
N ASP A 154 3.27 7.71 0.79
CA ASP A 154 2.85 9.11 0.69
C ASP A 154 3.63 9.89 -0.39
N HIS A 155 4.93 9.62 -0.55
CA HIS A 155 5.71 10.17 -1.65
C HIS A 155 5.20 9.69 -3.00
N ALA A 156 4.90 8.40 -3.14
CA ALA A 156 4.33 7.84 -4.37
C ALA A 156 2.95 8.45 -4.68
N ARG A 157 2.13 8.69 -3.65
CA ARG A 157 0.81 9.34 -3.79
C ARG A 157 0.98 10.78 -4.27
N THR A 158 1.85 11.54 -3.62
CA THR A 158 2.14 12.93 -4.00
C THR A 158 2.67 13.01 -5.43
N ALA A 159 3.55 12.10 -5.83
CA ALA A 159 4.04 12.01 -7.20
C ALA A 159 2.91 11.69 -8.21
N ALA A 160 2.03 10.74 -7.88
CA ALA A 160 0.87 10.40 -8.71
C ALA A 160 -0.09 11.59 -8.86
N ASP A 161 -0.38 12.30 -7.76
CA ASP A 161 -1.24 13.49 -7.75
C ASP A 161 -0.64 14.64 -8.59
N ALA A 162 0.65 14.93 -8.43
CA ALA A 162 1.34 15.97 -9.20
C ALA A 162 1.34 15.65 -10.70
N ARG A 163 1.48 14.38 -11.04
CA ARG A 163 1.45 13.89 -12.41
C ARG A 163 0.06 13.94 -13.02
N PHE A 164 -0.95 13.55 -12.25
CA PHE A 164 -2.35 13.71 -12.61
C PHE A 164 -2.69 15.17 -12.93
N GLU A 165 -2.22 16.13 -12.12
CA GLU A 165 -2.44 17.56 -12.39
C GLU A 165 -1.71 18.05 -13.64
N THR A 166 -0.49 17.58 -13.87
CA THR A 166 0.28 17.90 -15.08
C THR A 166 -0.43 17.41 -16.35
N SER A 167 -0.85 16.14 -16.36
CA SER A 167 -1.63 15.55 -17.45
C SER A 167 -2.98 16.23 -17.63
N SER A 168 -3.66 16.53 -16.52
CA SER A 168 -4.93 17.26 -16.54
C SER A 168 -4.79 18.67 -17.10
N ALA A 169 -3.72 19.39 -16.78
CA ALA A 169 -3.44 20.70 -17.33
C ALA A 169 -3.21 20.64 -18.85
N LEU A 170 -2.50 19.62 -19.33
CA LEU A 170 -2.33 19.40 -20.77
C LEU A 170 -3.68 19.13 -21.46
N ILE A 171 -4.52 18.28 -20.90
CA ILE A 171 -5.87 18.00 -21.41
C ILE A 171 -6.72 19.26 -21.47
N ARG A 172 -6.70 20.09 -20.41
CA ARG A 172 -7.43 21.37 -20.37
C ARG A 172 -6.98 22.33 -21.47
N ARG A 173 -5.69 22.36 -21.81
CA ARG A 173 -5.16 23.18 -22.91
C ARG A 173 -5.67 22.73 -24.29
N LEU A 174 -6.07 21.47 -24.43
CA LEU A 174 -6.71 20.96 -25.65
C LEU A 174 -8.21 21.27 -25.72
N GLY A 175 -8.74 22.02 -24.73
CA GLY A 175 -10.18 22.27 -24.62
C GLY A 175 -10.98 21.07 -24.12
N LEU A 176 -10.31 20.05 -23.57
CA LEU A 176 -10.94 18.85 -23.03
C LEU A 176 -11.07 18.94 -21.50
N GLN A 177 -12.09 18.29 -20.95
CA GLN A 177 -12.27 18.16 -19.50
C GLN A 177 -11.68 16.83 -19.01
N PRO A 178 -10.71 16.82 -18.05
CA PRO A 178 -10.11 15.58 -17.54
C PRO A 178 -11.12 14.57 -16.99
N ALA A 179 -12.19 15.06 -16.35
CA ALA A 179 -13.25 14.23 -15.77
C ALA A 179 -13.93 13.29 -16.77
N ARG A 180 -13.86 13.57 -18.08
CA ARG A 180 -14.43 12.69 -19.11
C ARG A 180 -13.77 11.32 -19.18
N PHE A 181 -12.50 11.23 -18.83
CA PHE A 181 -11.73 9.99 -18.82
C PHE A 181 -11.90 9.21 -17.50
N LEU A 182 -12.41 9.86 -16.45
CA LEU A 182 -12.58 9.26 -15.12
C LEU A 182 -13.92 8.55 -14.92
N LYS A 183 -14.91 8.81 -15.79
CA LYS A 183 -16.28 8.27 -15.67
C LYS A 183 -16.37 6.75 -15.88
N GLN A 184 -15.29 6.09 -16.33
CA GLN A 184 -15.26 4.65 -16.59
C GLN A 184 -14.74 3.80 -15.40
N SER A 185 -14.44 4.40 -14.24
CA SER A 185 -14.03 3.64 -13.04
C SER A 185 -15.18 2.83 -12.45
N THR A 186 -15.03 1.51 -12.39
CA THR A 186 -15.93 0.58 -11.67
C THR A 186 -15.72 0.61 -10.15
N PHE A 187 -14.60 1.13 -9.68
CA PHE A 187 -14.37 1.36 -8.25
C PHE A 187 -14.85 2.79 -7.93
N GLY A 188 -16.03 2.88 -7.33
CA GLY A 188 -16.69 4.14 -6.97
C GLY A 188 -15.91 4.90 -5.88
N MET A 189 -14.85 5.61 -6.25
CA MET A 189 -13.97 6.33 -5.32
C MET A 189 -14.50 7.72 -4.91
N GLY A 190 -15.81 7.85 -4.70
CA GLY A 190 -16.44 9.14 -4.39
C GLY A 190 -17.82 9.10 -3.72
N GLY A 191 -18.31 7.92 -3.34
CA GLY A 191 -19.52 7.79 -2.54
C GLY A 191 -19.19 7.71 -1.04
N PRO A 192 -20.02 8.25 -0.14
CA PRO A 192 -19.83 8.14 1.31
C PRO A 192 -19.97 6.71 1.86
N GLU A 193 -20.37 5.72 1.04
CA GLU A 193 -20.52 4.32 1.45
C GLU A 193 -19.50 3.44 0.72
N GLU A 194 -18.43 3.04 1.43
CA GLU A 194 -17.70 1.82 1.10
C GLU A 194 -18.65 0.65 1.36
N THR A 195 -18.99 -0.14 0.34
CA THR A 195 -19.77 -1.36 0.56
C THR A 195 -18.95 -2.33 1.41
N ALA A 196 -19.60 -3.09 2.31
CA ALA A 196 -18.92 -4.05 3.18
C ALA A 196 -18.04 -5.06 2.41
N ASP A 197 -18.38 -5.33 1.14
CA ASP A 197 -17.65 -6.23 0.24
C ASP A 197 -16.53 -5.56 -0.58
N SER A 198 -16.25 -4.26 -0.36
CA SER A 198 -15.13 -3.59 -1.02
C SER A 198 -13.80 -4.17 -0.53
N PRO A 199 -12.85 -4.50 -1.43
CA PRO A 199 -11.49 -4.89 -1.04
C PRO A 199 -10.72 -3.78 -0.30
N LEU A 200 -11.28 -2.57 -0.24
CA LEU A 200 -10.77 -1.45 0.53
C LEU A 200 -11.27 -1.47 1.99
N THR A 201 -12.31 -2.21 2.33
CA THR A 201 -12.85 -2.23 3.70
C THR A 201 -11.80 -2.75 4.68
N GLY A 202 -11.47 -1.96 5.70
CA GLY A 202 -10.43 -2.31 6.67
C GLY A 202 -8.99 -2.16 6.17
N ALA A 203 -8.76 -1.58 5.00
CA ALA A 203 -7.42 -1.28 4.49
C ALA A 203 -6.78 -0.04 5.14
N GLU A 204 -5.45 0.03 5.09
CA GLU A 204 -4.69 1.16 5.60
C GLU A 204 -5.00 2.49 4.86
N PRO A 205 -5.31 3.60 5.56
CA PRO A 205 -5.71 4.86 4.92
C PRO A 205 -4.71 5.42 3.89
N GLN A 206 -3.41 5.29 4.15
CA GLN A 206 -2.37 5.81 3.26
C GLN A 206 -2.31 5.03 1.95
N PHE A 207 -2.46 3.70 2.00
CA PHE A 207 -2.47 2.83 0.83
C PHE A 207 -3.78 2.96 0.04
N LYS A 208 -4.91 3.14 0.72
CA LYS A 208 -6.19 3.52 0.07
C LYS A 208 -6.04 4.80 -0.74
N ALA A 209 -5.47 5.85 -0.14
CA ALA A 209 -5.27 7.13 -0.80
C ALA A 209 -4.31 7.01 -1.99
N LEU A 210 -3.20 6.29 -1.82
CA LEU A 210 -2.26 5.99 -2.91
C LEU A 210 -2.94 5.25 -4.06
N PHE A 211 -3.71 4.20 -3.78
CA PHE A 211 -4.45 3.45 -4.79
C PHE A 211 -5.45 4.34 -5.54
N ALA A 212 -6.17 5.20 -4.82
CA ALA A 212 -7.09 6.17 -5.40
C ALA A 212 -6.40 7.12 -6.39
N SER A 213 -5.26 7.68 -5.99
CA SER A 213 -4.48 8.60 -6.81
C SER A 213 -3.91 7.88 -8.04
N TRP A 214 -3.37 6.68 -7.87
CA TRP A 214 -2.87 5.86 -8.97
C TRP A 214 -3.97 5.50 -9.96
N GLN A 215 -5.14 5.05 -9.50
CA GLN A 215 -6.24 4.65 -10.39
C GLN A 215 -6.75 5.85 -11.21
N LYS A 216 -6.86 7.03 -10.61
CA LYS A 216 -7.20 8.26 -11.33
C LYS A 216 -6.17 8.58 -12.42
N LEU A 217 -4.89 8.43 -12.11
CA LEU A 217 -3.81 8.65 -13.06
C LEU A 217 -3.85 7.64 -14.21
N ASP A 218 -3.97 6.35 -13.91
CA ASP A 218 -4.06 5.26 -14.90
C ASP A 218 -5.23 5.46 -15.86
N LEU A 219 -6.42 5.80 -15.34
CA LEU A 219 -7.60 6.10 -16.18
C LEU A 219 -7.39 7.34 -17.05
N LEU A 220 -6.77 8.38 -16.50
CA LEU A 220 -6.48 9.59 -17.25
C LEU A 220 -5.50 9.30 -18.40
N GLU A 221 -4.43 8.55 -18.12
CA GLU A 221 -3.40 8.18 -19.09
C GLU A 221 -3.92 7.26 -20.18
N LYS A 222 -4.72 6.25 -19.83
CA LYS A 222 -5.45 5.42 -20.80
C LYS A 222 -6.39 6.28 -21.64
N GLY A 223 -7.06 7.26 -21.04
CA GLY A 223 -7.89 8.22 -21.76
C GLY A 223 -7.11 9.12 -22.72
N MET A 224 -5.84 9.43 -22.41
CA MET A 224 -5.00 10.25 -23.29
C MET A 224 -4.66 9.55 -24.62
N SER A 225 -4.72 8.21 -24.72
CA SER A 225 -4.54 7.53 -26.01
C SER A 225 -5.65 7.83 -27.01
N ALA A 226 -6.85 8.17 -26.52
CA ALA A 226 -8.00 8.58 -27.34
C ALA A 226 -7.87 10.01 -27.91
N ILE A 227 -6.88 10.79 -27.45
CA ILE A 227 -6.70 12.17 -27.88
C ILE A 227 -5.98 12.19 -29.24
N PRO A 228 -6.57 12.78 -30.30
CA PRO A 228 -6.05 12.74 -31.66
C PRO A 228 -4.86 13.69 -31.84
N SER A 229 -3.72 13.29 -31.30
CA SER A 229 -2.51 14.12 -31.18
C SER A 229 -1.57 14.02 -32.38
N LEU A 230 -1.68 12.97 -33.20
CA LEU A 230 -0.84 12.84 -34.38
C LEU A 230 -1.42 13.68 -35.53
N LYS A 231 -0.56 14.39 -36.24
CA LYS A 231 -0.93 15.04 -37.50
C LYS A 231 -1.31 13.96 -38.53
N PRO A 232 -2.49 14.06 -39.17
CA PRO A 232 -2.98 13.00 -40.05
C PRO A 232 -2.22 12.93 -41.38
N VAL A 233 -1.48 13.99 -41.73
CA VAL A 233 -0.67 14.09 -42.95
C VAL A 233 0.70 14.64 -42.57
N LYS A 234 1.78 14.12 -43.19
CA LYS A 234 3.16 14.51 -42.88
C LYS A 234 3.54 15.84 -43.52
N SER A 235 3.23 16.01 -44.80
CA SER A 235 3.55 17.23 -45.55
C SER A 235 2.27 17.84 -46.11
N TYR A 236 1.92 19.04 -45.65
CA TYR A 236 0.72 19.73 -46.08
C TYR A 236 0.88 21.25 -46.00
N THR A 237 0.05 21.97 -46.75
CA THR A 237 -0.18 23.41 -46.56
C THR A 237 -1.53 23.59 -45.89
N TYR A 238 -1.57 24.33 -44.79
CA TYR A 238 -2.83 24.70 -44.14
C TYR A 238 -3.53 25.76 -44.98
N THR A 239 -4.64 25.39 -45.62
CA THR A 239 -5.34 26.28 -46.57
C THR A 239 -6.60 26.88 -45.99
N SER A 240 -7.23 26.24 -45.00
CA SER A 240 -8.44 26.79 -44.41
C SER A 240 -8.72 26.32 -43.00
N GLY A 241 -9.24 27.24 -42.18
CA GLY A 241 -9.47 27.01 -40.76
C GLY A 241 -10.91 26.73 -40.36
N TYR A 242 -11.07 26.23 -39.15
CA TYR A 242 -12.36 26.03 -38.50
C TYR A 242 -13.04 27.37 -38.19
N GLY A 243 -14.37 27.43 -38.36
CA GLY A 243 -15.16 28.63 -38.04
C GLY A 243 -15.94 29.21 -39.23
N VAL A 244 -16.63 30.33 -38.99
CA VAL A 244 -17.43 31.02 -40.00
C VAL A 244 -16.51 31.71 -41.01
N ARG A 245 -16.73 31.42 -42.30
CA ARG A 245 -15.97 32.00 -43.41
C ARG A 245 -16.80 32.07 -44.69
N TYR A 246 -16.29 32.77 -45.69
CA TYR A 246 -16.86 32.77 -47.04
C TYR A 246 -16.80 31.35 -47.65
N ASP A 247 -17.95 30.84 -48.12
CA ASP A 247 -18.06 29.55 -48.81
C ASP A 247 -17.88 29.77 -50.32
N PRO A 248 -16.81 29.21 -50.93
CA PRO A 248 -16.52 29.43 -52.34
C PRO A 248 -17.53 28.81 -53.31
N PHE A 249 -18.44 27.95 -52.83
CA PHE A 249 -19.45 27.32 -53.68
C PHE A 249 -20.82 28.00 -53.59
N SER A 250 -21.21 28.49 -52.40
CA SER A 250 -22.50 29.19 -52.24
C SER A 250 -22.38 30.71 -52.39
N GLY A 251 -21.18 31.28 -52.22
CA GLY A 251 -20.95 32.72 -52.25
C GLY A 251 -21.37 33.45 -50.98
N ASP A 252 -21.77 32.71 -49.94
CA ASP A 252 -22.27 33.22 -48.65
C ASP A 252 -21.35 32.80 -47.50
N THR A 253 -21.60 33.31 -46.29
CA THR A 253 -20.88 32.85 -45.10
C THR A 253 -21.39 31.48 -44.64
N ALA A 254 -20.48 30.52 -44.48
CA ALA A 254 -20.77 29.19 -43.95
C ALA A 254 -19.81 28.82 -42.81
N MET A 255 -20.30 27.98 -41.89
CA MET A 255 -19.50 27.39 -40.83
C MET A 255 -18.65 26.25 -41.38
N HIS A 256 -17.32 26.41 -41.37
CA HIS A 256 -16.42 25.31 -41.62
C HIS A 256 -16.24 24.44 -40.39
N LYS A 257 -16.57 23.16 -40.55
CA LYS A 257 -16.66 22.16 -39.47
C LYS A 257 -15.35 21.45 -39.15
N GLY A 258 -14.26 21.80 -39.84
CA GLY A 258 -12.94 21.19 -39.68
C GLY A 258 -11.80 22.12 -40.07
N VAL A 259 -10.71 21.54 -40.57
CA VAL A 259 -9.59 22.25 -41.21
C VAL A 259 -9.25 21.59 -42.53
N ASP A 260 -8.73 22.38 -43.47
CA ASP A 260 -8.35 21.90 -44.79
C ASP A 260 -6.83 21.91 -44.93
N LEU A 261 -6.26 20.73 -45.23
CA LEU A 261 -4.83 20.48 -45.36
C LEU A 261 -4.53 20.09 -46.80
N ALA A 262 -4.03 21.02 -47.60
CA ALA A 262 -3.72 20.79 -49.01
C ALA A 262 -2.43 19.99 -49.19
N GLY A 263 -2.41 19.13 -50.20
CA GLY A 263 -1.30 18.24 -50.52
C GLY A 263 -1.56 17.48 -51.83
N PRO A 264 -0.57 16.73 -52.33
CA PRO A 264 -0.71 16.00 -53.59
C PRO A 264 -1.76 14.88 -53.48
N VAL A 265 -2.42 14.57 -54.60
CA VAL A 265 -3.35 13.43 -54.66
C VAL A 265 -2.59 12.16 -54.33
N GLY A 266 -3.16 11.36 -53.42
CA GLY A 266 -2.55 10.12 -52.95
C GLY A 266 -1.62 10.27 -51.76
N GLU A 267 -1.36 11.49 -51.26
CA GLU A 267 -0.60 11.70 -50.02
C GLU A 267 -1.18 10.83 -48.89
N PRO A 268 -0.37 10.01 -48.19
CA PRO A 268 -0.85 9.11 -47.16
C PRO A 268 -1.54 9.85 -46.00
N ILE A 269 -2.75 9.41 -45.68
CA ILE A 269 -3.52 9.88 -44.52
C ILE A 269 -3.42 8.84 -43.42
N HIS A 270 -3.16 9.27 -42.19
CA HIS A 270 -2.96 8.41 -41.04
C HIS A 270 -3.97 8.70 -39.92
N ALA A 271 -4.28 7.68 -39.12
CA ALA A 271 -5.10 7.81 -37.93
C ALA A 271 -4.41 8.71 -36.88
N ALA A 272 -5.15 9.67 -36.31
CA ALA A 272 -4.60 10.66 -35.40
C ALA A 272 -4.40 10.12 -33.97
N ALA A 273 -5.10 9.04 -33.64
CA ALA A 273 -5.07 8.29 -32.39
C ALA A 273 -5.52 6.84 -32.63
N ASP A 274 -5.33 5.98 -31.63
CA ASP A 274 -5.84 4.60 -31.66
C ASP A 274 -7.38 4.63 -31.70
N GLY A 275 -8.02 3.70 -32.42
CA GLY A 275 -9.48 3.70 -32.47
C GLY A 275 -10.09 2.58 -33.31
N VAL A 276 -11.39 2.68 -33.50
CA VAL A 276 -12.19 1.77 -34.34
C VAL A 276 -12.84 2.59 -35.45
N VAL A 277 -12.72 2.13 -36.69
CA VAL A 277 -13.38 2.75 -37.84
C VAL A 277 -14.89 2.53 -37.71
N VAL A 278 -15.63 3.59 -37.45
CA VAL A 278 -17.11 3.54 -37.34
C VAL A 278 -17.79 3.79 -38.68
N ASP A 279 -17.06 4.42 -39.62
CA ASP A 279 -17.54 4.65 -40.98
C ASP A 279 -16.40 4.72 -41.99
N SER A 280 -16.62 4.18 -43.18
CA SER A 280 -15.68 4.25 -44.31
C SER A 280 -16.47 4.01 -45.60
N ARG A 281 -16.81 5.10 -46.30
CA ARG A 281 -17.63 5.03 -47.52
C ARG A 281 -17.54 6.31 -48.36
N TYR A 282 -18.24 6.32 -49.48
CA TYR A 282 -18.48 7.52 -50.28
C TYR A 282 -19.77 8.23 -49.84
N HIS A 283 -19.70 9.55 -49.63
CA HIS A 283 -20.82 10.43 -49.34
C HIS A 283 -21.02 11.45 -50.47
N PRO A 284 -22.08 11.31 -51.29
CA PRO A 284 -22.30 12.19 -52.43
C PRO A 284 -22.57 13.64 -51.99
N GLY A 285 -21.98 14.61 -52.71
CA GLY A 285 -22.25 16.04 -52.52
C GLY A 285 -21.68 16.71 -51.25
N GLY A 286 -21.10 15.93 -50.33
CA GLY A 286 -20.45 16.45 -49.12
C GLY A 286 -18.99 16.00 -49.04
N TYR A 287 -18.66 15.16 -48.04
CA TYR A 287 -17.30 14.70 -47.76
C TYR A 287 -16.63 13.86 -48.85
N GLY A 288 -17.36 13.40 -49.88
CA GLY A 288 -16.79 12.47 -50.86
C GLY A 288 -16.42 11.13 -50.20
N LYS A 289 -15.29 10.53 -50.57
CA LYS A 289 -14.78 9.38 -49.82
C LYS A 289 -14.26 9.86 -48.47
N TYR A 290 -14.71 9.21 -47.40
CA TYR A 290 -14.28 9.58 -46.06
C TYR A 290 -14.15 8.38 -45.13
N VAL A 291 -13.39 8.59 -44.06
CA VAL A 291 -13.27 7.68 -42.91
C VAL A 291 -13.68 8.43 -41.64
N GLU A 292 -14.36 7.74 -40.73
CA GLU A 292 -14.65 8.22 -39.39
C GLU A 292 -14.16 7.19 -38.36
N ILE A 293 -13.42 7.64 -37.36
CA ILE A 293 -12.74 6.79 -36.37
C ILE A 293 -13.18 7.23 -34.98
N ASP A 294 -13.75 6.29 -34.22
CA ASP A 294 -14.06 6.46 -32.81
C ASP A 294 -12.86 6.06 -31.96
N HIS A 295 -12.36 7.01 -31.18
CA HIS A 295 -11.21 6.84 -30.30
C HIS A 295 -11.62 6.50 -28.87
N GLY A 296 -12.92 6.48 -28.57
CA GLY A 296 -13.47 6.36 -27.22
C GLY A 296 -13.62 7.72 -26.53
N ALA A 297 -14.19 7.70 -25.31
CA ALA A 297 -14.47 8.90 -24.51
C ALA A 297 -15.26 10.01 -25.26
N GLY A 298 -16.07 9.61 -26.25
CA GLY A 298 -16.86 10.52 -27.09
C GLY A 298 -16.04 11.30 -28.12
N ILE A 299 -14.78 10.92 -28.39
CA ILE A 299 -13.88 11.58 -29.32
C ILE A 299 -13.87 10.83 -30.65
N VAL A 300 -14.17 11.54 -31.73
CA VAL A 300 -14.20 11.00 -33.08
C VAL A 300 -13.40 11.90 -34.01
N THR A 301 -12.65 11.31 -34.94
CA THR A 301 -12.02 12.04 -36.04
C THR A 301 -12.65 11.69 -37.37
N ARG A 302 -12.73 12.67 -38.27
CA ARG A 302 -13.26 12.49 -39.63
C ARG A 302 -12.26 12.98 -40.67
N TYR A 303 -12.12 12.19 -41.72
CA TYR A 303 -11.17 12.39 -42.81
C TYR A 303 -11.91 12.42 -44.14
N GLY A 304 -12.10 13.60 -44.72
CA GLY A 304 -12.88 13.82 -45.95
C GLY A 304 -12.03 14.01 -47.20
N HIS A 305 -12.73 14.06 -48.35
CA HIS A 305 -12.22 14.31 -49.69
C HIS A 305 -11.16 13.32 -50.18
N MET A 306 -11.12 12.11 -49.61
CA MET A 306 -10.09 11.11 -49.89
C MET A 306 -10.16 10.60 -51.34
N SER A 307 -9.04 10.16 -51.91
CA SER A 307 -8.98 9.49 -53.21
C SER A 307 -9.15 7.97 -53.08
N ARG A 308 -8.65 7.40 -51.99
CA ARG A 308 -8.67 5.97 -51.68
C ARG A 308 -8.91 5.75 -50.18
N LEU A 309 -9.64 4.68 -49.87
CA LEU A 309 -9.91 4.21 -48.51
C LEU A 309 -9.17 2.88 -48.34
N ASP A 310 -8.26 2.81 -47.37
CA ASP A 310 -7.44 1.61 -47.11
C ASP A 310 -8.02 0.78 -45.95
N VAL A 311 -9.02 1.33 -45.23
CA VAL A 311 -9.71 0.70 -44.09
C VAL A 311 -11.22 0.66 -44.27
N LYS A 312 -11.90 -0.22 -43.54
CA LYS A 312 -13.34 -0.46 -43.59
C LYS A 312 -13.95 -0.42 -42.19
N LYS A 313 -15.26 -0.20 -42.13
CA LYS A 313 -16.02 -0.16 -40.87
C LYS A 313 -15.77 -1.43 -40.05
N GLY A 314 -15.44 -1.25 -38.78
CA GLY A 314 -15.11 -2.31 -37.82
C GLY A 314 -13.61 -2.56 -37.65
N ASP A 315 -12.75 -2.04 -38.53
CA ASP A 315 -11.30 -2.18 -38.39
C ASP A 315 -10.79 -1.42 -37.15
N ARG A 316 -9.87 -2.04 -36.41
CA ARG A 316 -9.09 -1.37 -35.37
C ARG A 316 -7.86 -0.77 -36.02
N VAL A 317 -7.59 0.50 -35.73
CA VAL A 317 -6.42 1.21 -36.23
C VAL A 317 -5.55 1.71 -35.09
N ALA A 318 -4.25 1.66 -35.28
CA ALA A 318 -3.30 2.29 -34.38
C ALA A 318 -3.02 3.74 -34.79
N ARG A 319 -2.64 4.58 -33.82
CA ARG A 319 -2.14 5.94 -34.06
C ARG A 319 -0.99 5.90 -35.06
N GLY A 320 -1.13 6.64 -36.16
CA GLY A 320 -0.15 6.68 -37.24
C GLY A 320 -0.26 5.57 -38.27
N GLU A 321 -1.24 4.68 -38.15
CA GLU A 321 -1.58 3.73 -39.19
C GLU A 321 -2.17 4.46 -40.41
N GLN A 322 -1.77 4.07 -41.62
CA GLN A 322 -2.29 4.65 -42.84
C GLN A 322 -3.72 4.14 -43.10
N ILE A 323 -4.65 5.07 -43.30
CA ILE A 323 -6.09 4.79 -43.49
C ILE A 323 -6.60 5.10 -44.90
N GLY A 324 -5.77 5.74 -45.74
CA GLY A 324 -6.11 6.05 -47.11
C GLY A 324 -5.19 7.08 -47.75
N GLY A 325 -5.66 7.67 -48.85
CA GLY A 325 -4.92 8.69 -49.60
C GLY A 325 -5.72 9.96 -49.81
N MET A 326 -5.04 11.12 -49.75
CA MET A 326 -5.62 12.44 -50.03
C MET A 326 -6.20 12.52 -51.44
N GLY A 327 -7.23 13.34 -51.64
CA GLY A 327 -7.84 13.51 -52.95
C GLY A 327 -8.66 14.78 -53.06
N SER A 328 -9.61 14.76 -53.99
CA SER A 328 -10.54 15.87 -54.25
C SER A 328 -11.92 15.32 -54.60
N THR A 329 -12.43 14.38 -53.82
CA THR A 329 -13.75 13.78 -54.04
C THR A 329 -14.85 14.53 -53.28
N GLY A 330 -16.09 14.48 -53.77
CA GLY A 330 -17.20 15.21 -53.15
C GLY A 330 -17.14 16.71 -53.44
N ARG A 331 -17.53 17.54 -52.47
CA ARG A 331 -17.54 19.00 -52.62
C ARG A 331 -16.15 19.58 -52.31
N SER A 332 -15.27 19.58 -53.31
CA SER A 332 -13.88 19.99 -53.20
C SER A 332 -13.44 20.80 -54.43
N THR A 333 -12.64 21.84 -54.24
CA THR A 333 -12.07 22.68 -55.32
C THR A 333 -10.68 22.23 -55.77
N GLY A 334 -10.03 21.32 -55.04
CA GLY A 334 -8.68 20.84 -55.32
C GLY A 334 -8.21 19.79 -54.31
N SER A 335 -7.03 19.21 -54.50
CA SER A 335 -6.55 18.14 -53.62
C SER A 335 -6.26 18.64 -52.20
N HIS A 336 -7.02 18.15 -51.22
CA HIS A 336 -6.82 18.44 -49.80
C HIS A 336 -7.47 17.36 -48.92
N LEU A 337 -7.03 17.29 -47.66
CA LEU A 337 -7.72 16.58 -46.60
C LEU A 337 -8.59 17.56 -45.82
N HIS A 338 -9.89 17.31 -45.78
CA HIS A 338 -10.77 17.93 -44.80
C HIS A 338 -10.77 17.11 -43.52
N TYR A 339 -10.27 17.68 -42.42
CA TYR A 339 -10.09 17.01 -41.14
C TYR A 339 -10.98 17.62 -40.06
N GLU A 340 -11.81 16.81 -39.42
CA GLU A 340 -12.65 17.24 -38.29
C GLU A 340 -12.28 16.46 -37.02
N VAL A 341 -12.46 17.12 -35.87
CA VAL A 341 -12.50 16.50 -34.56
C VAL A 341 -13.88 16.75 -33.97
N LEU A 342 -14.53 15.68 -33.52
CA LEU A 342 -15.83 15.70 -32.89
C LEU A 342 -15.69 15.25 -31.43
N ILE A 343 -16.38 15.97 -30.56
CA ILE A 343 -16.49 15.66 -29.14
C ILE A 343 -17.97 15.56 -28.80
N ASP A 344 -18.39 14.39 -28.32
CA ASP A 344 -19.78 14.10 -27.95
C ASP A 344 -20.76 14.46 -29.10
N GLY A 345 -20.33 14.16 -30.34
CA GLY A 345 -21.08 14.43 -31.57
C GLY A 345 -21.00 15.88 -32.10
N ARG A 346 -20.29 16.79 -31.40
CA ARG A 346 -20.16 18.20 -31.81
C ARG A 346 -18.78 18.48 -32.39
N GLN A 347 -18.72 19.14 -33.55
CA GLN A 347 -17.45 19.57 -34.12
C GLN A 347 -16.79 20.64 -33.25
N VAL A 348 -15.48 20.51 -33.09
CA VAL A 348 -14.63 21.48 -32.39
C VAL A 348 -13.46 21.88 -33.28
N ASN A 349 -12.78 22.97 -32.92
CA ASN A 349 -11.58 23.38 -33.64
C ASN A 349 -10.50 22.28 -33.55
N PRO A 350 -10.04 21.70 -34.67
CA PRO A 350 -8.99 20.68 -34.68
C PRO A 350 -7.58 21.20 -34.35
N MET A 351 -7.33 22.51 -34.46
CA MET A 351 -5.98 23.09 -34.36
C MET A 351 -5.24 22.76 -33.05
N PRO A 352 -5.87 22.86 -31.85
CA PRO A 352 -5.20 22.51 -30.60
C PRO A 352 -4.68 21.07 -30.57
N PHE A 353 -5.36 20.15 -31.26
CA PHE A 353 -4.96 18.74 -31.33
C PHE A 353 -3.77 18.52 -32.28
N LEU A 354 -3.78 19.20 -33.44
CA LEU A 354 -2.70 19.14 -34.43
C LEU A 354 -1.39 19.75 -33.93
N GLU A 355 -1.47 20.75 -33.05
CA GLU A 355 -0.30 21.43 -32.46
C GLU A 355 0.27 20.70 -31.23
N ALA A 356 -0.51 19.81 -30.61
CA ALA A 356 -0.16 19.20 -29.33
C ALA A 356 0.63 17.89 -29.44
N GLY A 357 0.88 17.38 -30.64
CA GLY A 357 1.44 16.04 -30.89
C GLY A 357 2.65 15.67 -30.04
N ASP A 358 3.67 16.51 -30.04
CA ASP A 358 4.92 16.24 -29.32
C ASP A 358 4.72 16.30 -27.79
N ARG A 359 3.81 17.15 -27.31
CA ARG A 359 3.55 17.35 -25.87
C ARG A 359 2.70 16.23 -25.28
N VAL A 360 1.68 15.79 -26.01
CA VAL A 360 0.84 14.65 -25.59
C VAL A 360 1.69 13.38 -25.58
N LEU A 361 2.52 13.18 -26.60
CA LEU A 361 3.44 12.04 -26.67
C LEU A 361 4.48 12.08 -25.55
N ALA A 362 5.10 13.25 -25.29
CA ALA A 362 6.05 13.39 -24.17
C ALA A 362 5.38 13.09 -22.81
N ALA A 363 4.14 13.54 -22.60
CA ALA A 363 3.38 13.23 -21.39
C ALA A 363 3.07 11.72 -21.26
N GLN A 364 2.70 11.07 -22.38
CA GLN A 364 2.48 9.62 -22.45
C GLN A 364 3.75 8.79 -22.26
N GLN A 365 4.92 9.29 -22.67
CA GLN A 365 6.20 8.59 -22.47
C GLN A 365 6.74 8.76 -21.05
N SER A 366 6.54 9.94 -20.45
CA SER A 366 6.80 10.16 -19.01
C SER A 366 5.93 9.25 -18.13
N ALA A 367 4.74 8.89 -18.66
CA ALA A 367 4.17 7.54 -18.69
C ALA A 367 4.63 6.50 -17.64
N GLY A 368 5.65 5.77 -18.05
CA GLY A 368 6.01 4.48 -17.47
C GLY A 368 6.98 4.56 -16.29
N ALA A 369 7.39 5.77 -15.88
CA ALA A 369 8.36 5.94 -14.79
C ALA A 369 7.70 6.70 -13.64
N ILE A 370 7.12 5.97 -12.67
CA ILE A 370 7.02 6.51 -11.31
C ILE A 370 8.46 6.53 -10.78
N ALA A 371 9.22 7.55 -11.15
CA ALA A 371 10.53 7.79 -10.60
C ALA A 371 10.35 8.21 -9.15
N VAL A 372 10.35 7.23 -8.25
CA VAL A 372 10.52 7.46 -6.82
C VAL A 372 11.95 7.93 -6.65
N GLY A 373 12.16 9.24 -6.71
CA GLY A 373 13.48 9.85 -6.54
C GLY A 373 14.15 9.32 -5.27
N GLY A 374 15.39 8.84 -5.41
CA GLY A 374 16.27 8.60 -4.27
C GLY A 374 16.59 9.93 -3.55
N PRO A 375 17.04 9.87 -2.29
CA PRO A 375 17.36 11.08 -1.53
C PRO A 375 18.33 11.96 -2.32
N ALA A 376 18.00 13.25 -2.43
CA ALA A 376 18.89 14.24 -3.03
C ALA A 376 20.25 14.17 -2.34
N GLU A 377 21.32 14.04 -3.11
CA GLU A 377 22.67 14.15 -2.57
C GLU A 377 22.81 15.49 -1.84
N PRO A 378 23.38 15.50 -0.62
CA PRO A 378 23.70 16.76 0.03
C PRO A 378 24.73 17.50 -0.82
N ALA A 379 24.43 18.76 -1.12
CA ALA A 379 25.35 19.66 -1.81
C ALA A 379 26.71 19.62 -1.09
N GLY A 380 27.74 19.18 -1.82
CA GLY A 380 29.11 19.13 -1.33
C GLY A 380 29.60 20.50 -0.89
N HIS A 381 30.28 20.51 0.25
CA HIS A 381 31.03 21.64 0.81
C HIS A 381 32.25 22.00 -0.03
#